data_AF-A0A9D6DQV2-F1
#
_entry.id   AF-A0A9D6DQV2-F1
#
_cell.length_a   1.000
_cell.length_b   1.000
_cell.length_c   1.000
_cell.angle_alpha   90.00
_cell.angle_beta   90.00
_cell.angle_gamma   90.00
#
_symmetry.space_group_name_H-M   'P 1'
#
loop_
_entity.id
_entity.type
_entity.pdbx_description
1 polymer ?
#
loop_
_entity_poly.entity_id
_entity_poly.type
_entity_poly.pdbx_seq_one_letter_code
_entity_poly.pdbx_strand_id
1 'polypeptide(L)'
;MAEISKKEIEHVASLARIKLAEKEKQKIAEELGAILSYIDKLKEVNTDDARLVTQNAGLENVLRKDEPSTTLWLPKVVLGESMKKSLEDQVAKAVKLVEMAPDSKGNFVKVHSVISNRGK
;
A
#
# COMPACT_ATOMS: atom_id res chain seq x y z
N MET A 1 -20.88 19.48 -15.59
CA MET A 1 -20.20 19.25 -14.30
C MET A 1 -20.29 17.77 -14.02
N ALA A 2 -19.18 17.11 -13.72
CA ALA A 2 -19.22 15.73 -13.26
C ALA A 2 -19.95 15.72 -11.91
N GLU A 3 -21.20 15.25 -11.91
CA GLU A 3 -22.00 15.16 -10.69
C GLU A 3 -21.65 13.85 -10.00
N ILE A 4 -21.04 13.93 -8.81
CA ILE A 4 -20.62 12.77 -8.03
C ILE A 4 -21.57 12.63 -6.85
N SER A 5 -22.19 11.46 -6.73
CA SER A 5 -23.08 11.13 -5.63
C SER A 5 -22.31 10.79 -4.36
N LYS A 6 -22.95 10.97 -3.20
CA LYS A 6 -22.39 10.51 -1.91
C LYS A 6 -22.07 9.01 -1.91
N LYS A 7 -22.87 8.21 -2.61
CA LYS A 7 -22.67 6.76 -2.73
C LYS A 7 -21.38 6.42 -3.49
N GLU A 8 -21.04 7.20 -4.51
CA GLU A 8 -19.77 7.05 -5.23
C GLU A 8 -18.58 7.46 -4.34
N ILE A 9 -18.71 8.53 -3.57
CA ILE A 9 -17.69 8.91 -2.58
C ILE A 9 -17.50 7.82 -1.53
N GLU A 10 -18.57 7.24 -1.01
CA GLU A 10 -18.49 6.11 -0.08
C GLU A 10 -17.79 4.90 -0.69
N HIS A 11 -18.09 4.60 -1.96
CA HIS A 11 -17.47 3.49 -2.66
C HIS A 11 -15.96 3.71 -2.86
N VAL A 12 -15.57 4.87 -3.37
CA VAL A 12 -14.16 5.23 -3.57
C VAL A 12 -13.40 5.29 -2.24
N ALA A 13 -14.01 5.86 -1.20
CA ALA A 13 -13.42 5.89 0.14
C ALA A 13 -13.20 4.49 0.71
N SER A 14 -14.13 3.55 0.46
CA SER A 14 -13.97 2.15 0.84
C SER A 14 -12.78 1.49 0.13
N LEU A 15 -12.64 1.71 -1.18
CA LEU A 15 -11.50 1.20 -1.96
C LEU A 15 -10.16 1.75 -1.46
N ALA A 16 -10.13 3.05 -1.11
CA ALA A 16 -8.95 3.72 -0.57
C ALA A 16 -8.71 3.44 0.93
N ARG A 17 -9.60 2.71 1.61
CA ARG A 17 -9.60 2.47 3.07
C ARG A 17 -9.62 3.75 3.90
N ILE A 18 -10.31 4.78 3.42
CA ILE A 18 -10.49 6.06 4.11
C ILE A 18 -11.88 6.08 4.75
N LYS A 19 -11.94 6.37 6.06
CA LYS A 19 -13.21 6.56 6.77
C LYS A 19 -13.60 8.03 6.70
N LEU A 20 -14.78 8.31 6.14
CA LEU A 20 -15.32 9.66 6.04
C LEU A 20 -16.56 9.80 6.92
N ALA A 21 -16.67 10.93 7.63
CA ALA A 21 -17.88 11.31 8.33
C ALA A 21 -18.97 11.80 7.35
N GLU A 22 -20.24 11.69 7.73
CA GLU A 22 -21.37 12.13 6.88
C GLU A 22 -21.26 13.57 6.38
N LYS A 23 -20.73 14.46 7.23
CA LYS A 23 -20.54 15.87 6.92
C LYS A 23 -19.44 16.11 5.87
N GLU A 24 -18.45 15.22 5.79
CA GLU A 24 -17.32 15.32 4.88
C GLU A 24 -17.68 14.82 3.48
N LYS A 25 -18.58 13.82 3.39
CA LYS A 25 -18.97 13.20 2.11
C LYS A 25 -19.49 14.21 1.08
N GLN A 26 -20.36 15.14 1.51
CA GLN A 26 -20.92 16.14 0.60
C GLN A 26 -19.85 17.10 0.09
N LYS A 27 -19.00 17.60 0.99
CA LYS A 27 -17.91 18.51 0.64
C LYS A 27 -16.94 17.86 -0.34
N ILE A 28 -16.53 16.61 -0.07
CA ILE A 28 -15.60 15.87 -0.93
C ILE A 28 -16.23 15.56 -2.29
N ALA A 29 -17.55 15.29 -2.35
CA ALA A 29 -18.25 15.09 -3.61
C ALA A 29 -18.16 16.34 -4.51
N GLU A 30 -18.37 17.52 -3.95
CA GLU A 30 -18.28 18.79 -4.67
C GLU A 30 -16.84 19.09 -5.12
N GLU A 31 -15.86 18.93 -4.23
CA GLU A 31 -14.44 19.16 -4.52
C GLU A 31 -13.92 18.19 -5.60
N LEU A 32 -14.24 16.90 -5.48
CA LEU A 32 -13.84 15.90 -6.47
C LEU A 32 -14.55 16.14 -7.82
N GLY A 33 -15.83 16.54 -7.81
CA GLY A 33 -16.56 16.89 -9.01
C GLY A 33 -15.94 18.07 -9.76
N ALA A 34 -15.43 19.07 -9.04
CA ALA A 34 -14.68 20.19 -9.61
C ALA A 34 -13.35 19.74 -10.23
N ILE A 35 -12.60 18.86 -9.55
CA ILE A 35 -11.34 18.29 -10.05
C ILE A 35 -11.58 17.48 -11.33
N LEU A 36 -12.58 16.59 -11.35
CA LEU A 36 -12.92 15.80 -12.53
C LEU A 36 -13.37 16.69 -13.70
N SER A 37 -14.17 17.72 -13.42
CA SER A 37 -14.59 18.69 -14.44
C SER A 37 -13.39 19.47 -15.02
N TYR A 38 -12.33 19.69 -14.24
CA TYR A 38 -11.10 20.27 -14.75
C TYR A 38 -10.30 19.28 -15.62
N ILE A 39 -10.23 18.01 -15.18
CA ILE A 39 -9.56 16.91 -15.92
C ILE A 39 -10.27 16.63 -17.25
N ASP A 40 -11.60 16.84 -17.33
CA ASP A 40 -12.38 16.64 -18.56
C ASP A 40 -11.85 17.47 -19.75
N LYS A 41 -11.15 18.58 -19.51
CA LYS A 41 -10.47 19.37 -20.56
C LYS A 41 -9.47 18.55 -21.36
N LEU A 42 -8.89 17.48 -20.78
CA LEU A 42 -7.98 16.60 -21.49
C LEU A 42 -8.66 15.84 -22.65
N LYS A 43 -9.99 15.71 -22.64
CA LYS A 43 -10.76 15.08 -23.73
C LYS A 43 -10.80 15.92 -25.01
N GLU A 44 -10.47 17.21 -24.94
CA GLU A 44 -10.45 18.10 -26.10
C GLU A 44 -9.26 17.84 -27.04
N VAL A 45 -8.23 17.13 -26.53
CA VAL A 45 -7.02 16.82 -27.28
C VAL A 45 -7.16 15.44 -27.93
N ASN A 46 -6.97 15.35 -29.25
CA ASN A 46 -6.96 14.06 -29.95
C ASN A 46 -5.72 13.24 -29.57
N THR A 47 -5.94 11.99 -29.15
CA THR A 47 -4.88 11.05 -28.75
C THR A 47 -4.86 9.76 -29.59
N ASP A 48 -5.61 9.68 -30.69
CA ASP A 48 -5.73 8.45 -31.49
C ASP A 48 -4.37 7.92 -31.98
N ASP A 49 -3.45 8.81 -32.34
CA ASP A 49 -2.09 8.47 -32.80
C ASP A 49 -1.03 8.61 -31.68
N ALA A 50 -1.44 8.94 -30.45
CA ALA A 50 -0.51 9.16 -29.36
C ALA A 50 0.00 7.82 -28.80
N ARG A 51 1.33 7.65 -28.78
CA ARG A 51 1.95 6.49 -28.10
C ARG A 51 1.81 6.64 -26.59
N LEU A 52 1.29 5.61 -25.92
CA LEU A 52 1.23 5.55 -24.46
C LEU A 52 2.65 5.63 -23.87
N VAL A 53 2.88 6.59 -22.98
CA VAL A 53 4.13 6.73 -22.23
C VAL A 53 3.93 6.14 -20.84
N THR A 54 4.43 4.92 -20.61
CA THR A 54 4.38 4.27 -19.29
C THR A 54 5.58 4.60 -18.42
N GLN A 55 6.71 4.90 -19.05
CA GLN A 55 7.98 5.19 -18.39
C GLN A 55 8.80 6.14 -19.26
N ASN A 56 9.39 7.15 -18.64
CA ASN A 56 10.17 8.17 -19.36
C ASN A 56 11.63 7.75 -19.61
N ALA A 57 12.17 6.89 -18.75
CA ALA A 57 13.49 6.31 -18.94
C ALA A 57 13.36 5.03 -19.78
N GLY A 58 14.28 4.77 -20.71
CA GLY A 58 14.35 3.53 -21.48
C GLY A 58 14.84 2.34 -20.64
N LEU A 59 14.26 2.11 -19.46
CA LEU A 59 14.65 0.99 -18.61
C LEU A 59 14.21 -0.31 -19.26
N GLU A 60 15.14 -1.25 -19.30
CA GLU A 60 14.90 -2.63 -19.66
C GLU A 60 14.58 -3.43 -18.39
N ASN A 61 14.17 -4.69 -18.57
CA ASN A 61 13.88 -5.58 -17.44
C ASN A 61 15.14 -5.81 -16.60
N VAL A 62 15.21 -5.18 -15.43
CA VAL A 62 16.30 -5.40 -14.46
C VAL A 62 15.94 -6.57 -13.55
N LEU A 63 16.45 -7.75 -13.88
CA LEU A 63 16.24 -8.95 -13.06
C LEU A 63 17.23 -9.02 -11.91
N ARG A 64 16.72 -9.40 -10.72
CA ARG A 64 17.54 -9.77 -9.57
C ARG A 64 17.94 -11.24 -9.67
N LYS A 65 19.20 -11.58 -9.38
CA LYS A 65 19.65 -12.98 -9.23
C LYS A 65 18.85 -13.71 -8.15
N ASP A 66 18.53 -14.98 -8.37
CA ASP A 66 17.86 -15.82 -7.38
C ASP A 66 18.85 -16.43 -6.37
N GLU A 67 19.48 -15.56 -5.60
CA GLU A 67 20.42 -15.94 -4.54
C GLU A 67 19.88 -15.45 -3.18
N PRO A 68 20.07 -16.24 -2.09
CA PRO A 68 19.66 -15.81 -0.76
C PRO A 68 20.51 -14.62 -0.31
N SER A 69 19.85 -13.54 0.13
CA SER A 69 20.52 -12.40 0.76
C SER A 69 20.38 -12.46 2.28
N THR A 70 21.23 -11.73 2.99
CA THR A 70 21.12 -11.59 4.45
C THR A 70 19.75 -11.01 4.82
N THR A 71 18.87 -11.85 5.37
CA THR A 71 17.52 -11.47 5.77
C THR A 71 17.51 -10.81 7.15
N LEU A 72 16.75 -9.74 7.30
CA LEU A 72 16.52 -9.08 8.59
C LEU A 72 15.65 -9.91 9.56
N TRP A 73 15.03 -10.98 9.07
CA TRP A 73 14.09 -11.80 9.81
C TRP A 73 14.56 -13.25 9.84
N LEU A 74 15.41 -13.59 10.80
CA LEU A 74 15.68 -14.99 11.15
C LEU A 74 15.18 -15.24 12.57
N PRO A 75 13.93 -15.70 12.75
CA PRO A 75 13.61 -16.43 13.96
C PRO A 75 14.43 -17.73 13.95
N LYS A 76 14.79 -18.18 15.15
CA LYS A 76 15.66 -19.32 15.52
C LYS A 76 15.31 -20.69 14.90
N VAL A 77 14.39 -20.77 13.93
CA VAL A 77 13.67 -21.97 13.51
C VAL A 77 14.30 -22.70 12.31
N VAL A 78 15.21 -22.10 11.53
CA VAL A 78 15.64 -22.70 10.24
C VAL A 78 17.16 -22.94 10.08
N LEU A 79 18.04 -22.46 10.95
CA LEU A 79 19.50 -22.58 10.71
C LEU A 79 20.21 -23.32 11.85
N GLY A 80 20.89 -24.41 11.49
CA GLY A 80 21.78 -25.18 12.35
C GLY A 80 22.90 -24.33 12.97
N GLU A 81 23.51 -24.89 14.02
CA GLU A 81 24.28 -24.21 15.08
C GLU A 81 25.56 -23.45 14.68
N SER A 82 25.87 -23.28 13.39
CA SER A 82 27.20 -22.84 12.91
C SER A 82 27.38 -21.33 12.72
N MET A 83 26.37 -20.48 12.94
CA MET A 83 26.45 -19.03 12.68
C MET A 83 26.06 -18.19 13.91
N LYS A 84 26.83 -18.24 15.01
CA LYS A 84 26.42 -17.64 16.30
C LYS A 84 26.71 -16.12 16.46
N LYS A 85 27.77 -15.58 15.87
CA LYS A 85 28.21 -14.19 16.14
C LYS A 85 27.50 -13.11 15.30
N SER A 86 27.18 -13.40 14.04
CA SER A 86 26.43 -12.48 13.16
C SER A 86 24.92 -12.49 13.45
N LEU A 87 24.44 -13.51 14.18
CA LEU A 87 23.04 -13.77 14.43
C LEU A 87 22.49 -12.93 15.59
N GLU A 88 23.30 -12.61 16.60
CA GLU A 88 22.88 -11.79 17.75
C GLU A 88 22.53 -10.36 17.32
N ASP A 89 23.37 -9.73 16.49
CA ASP A 89 23.12 -8.40 15.93
C ASP A 89 21.88 -8.37 15.02
N GLN A 90 21.65 -9.45 14.26
CA GLN A 90 20.49 -9.58 13.37
C GLN A 90 19.19 -9.79 14.13
N VAL A 91 19.21 -10.63 15.18
CA VAL A 91 18.06 -10.85 16.06
C VAL A 91 17.72 -9.57 16.82
N ALA A 92 18.71 -8.82 17.31
CA ALA A 92 18.49 -7.52 17.95
C ALA A 92 17.84 -6.52 16.98
N LYS A 93 18.26 -6.49 15.72
CA LYS A 93 17.67 -5.63 14.68
C LYS A 93 16.23 -6.05 14.32
N ALA A 94 15.95 -7.36 14.27
CA ALA A 94 14.61 -7.89 14.01
C ALA A 94 13.63 -7.53 15.14
N VAL A 95 14.06 -7.69 16.39
CA VAL A 95 13.26 -7.32 17.58
C VAL A 95 12.98 -5.82 17.58
N LYS A 96 14.00 -4.99 17.30
CA LYS A 96 13.83 -3.53 17.16
C LYS A 96 12.79 -3.15 16.11
N LEU A 97 12.67 -3.88 14.99
CA LEU A 97 11.66 -3.59 13.96
C LEU A 97 10.24 -3.90 14.45
N VAL A 98 10.04 -4.96 15.22
CA VAL A 98 8.72 -5.31 15.79
C VAL A 98 8.33 -4.33 16.90
N GLU A 99 9.30 -3.83 17.66
CA GLU A 99 9.10 -2.76 18.66
C GLU A 99 8.71 -1.42 18.03
N MET A 100 9.07 -1.18 16.77
CA MET A 100 8.64 0.03 16.04
C MET A 100 7.18 -0.05 15.56
N ALA A 101 6.54 -1.22 15.61
CA ALA A 101 5.13 -1.34 15.24
C ALA A 101 4.23 -0.69 16.29
N PRO A 102 3.09 -0.07 15.90
CA PRO A 102 2.16 0.55 16.84
C PRO A 102 1.64 -0.41 17.93
N ASP A 103 1.42 -1.66 17.56
CA ASP A 103 1.01 -2.74 18.47
C ASP A 103 1.77 -4.03 18.14
N SER A 104 2.36 -4.64 19.15
CA SER A 104 3.08 -5.91 19.01
C SER A 104 2.76 -6.87 20.17
N LYS A 105 2.89 -8.18 19.91
CA LYS A 105 2.78 -9.23 20.92
C LYS A 105 3.83 -10.30 20.64
N GLY A 106 4.87 -10.35 21.48
CA GLY A 106 6.04 -11.19 21.20
C GLY A 106 6.67 -10.80 19.86
N ASN A 107 6.89 -11.78 18.98
CA ASN A 107 7.52 -11.55 17.67
C ASN A 107 6.50 -11.28 16.55
N PHE A 108 5.33 -10.73 16.86
CA PHE A 108 4.27 -10.49 15.87
C PHE A 108 3.72 -9.08 15.99
N VAL A 109 3.43 -8.46 14.84
CA VAL A 109 2.60 -7.26 14.78
C VAL A 109 1.17 -7.64 15.11
N LYS A 110 0.60 -7.00 16.12
CA LYS A 110 -0.75 -7.29 16.57
C LYS A 110 -1.73 -6.45 15.75
N VAL A 111 -2.63 -7.12 15.05
CA VAL A 111 -3.69 -6.49 14.25
C VAL A 111 -5.06 -7.03 14.65
N HIS A 112 -6.11 -6.31 14.25
CA HIS A 112 -7.48 -6.82 14.37
C HIS A 112 -7.68 -8.06 13.50
N SER A 113 -8.44 -9.04 14.01
CA SER A 113 -8.67 -10.30 13.31
C SER A 113 -9.37 -10.07 11.97
N VAL A 114 -8.78 -10.61 10.90
CA VAL A 114 -9.31 -10.52 9.53
C VAL A 114 -10.38 -11.58 9.23
N ILE A 115 -10.54 -12.59 10.10
CA ILE A 115 -11.42 -13.74 9.86
C ILE A 115 -12.85 -13.47 10.35
N SER A 116 -13.04 -12.53 11.28
CA SER A 116 -14.37 -12.24 11.86
C SER A 116 -15.29 -11.43 10.94
N ASN A 117 -14.77 -10.80 9.89
CA ASN A 117 -15.56 -9.93 9.00
C ASN A 117 -16.08 -10.65 7.74
N ARG A 118 -15.99 -12.00 7.70
CA ARG A 118 -16.84 -12.81 6.80
C ARG A 118 -18.25 -12.90 7.40
N GLY A 119 -18.93 -11.77 7.43
CA GLY A 119 -20.37 -11.71 7.66
C GLY A 119 -21.10 -12.22 6.43
N LYS A 120 -22.14 -13.00 6.69
CA LYS A 120 -23.21 -13.42 5.77
C LYS A 120 -23.75 -12.28 4.91
#